data_AF-A0A2H5QSN4-F1
#
_entry.id   AF-A0A2H5QSN4-F1
#
_cell.length_a   1.000
_cell.length_b   1.000
_cell.length_c   1.000
_cell.angle_alpha   90.00
_cell.angle_beta   90.00
_cell.angle_gamma   90.00
#
_symmetry.space_group_name_H-M   'P 1'
#
loop_
_entity.id
_entity.type
_entity.pdbx_description
1 polymer ?
#
loop_
_entity_poly.entity_id
_entity_poly.type
_entity_poly.pdbx_seq_one_letter_code
_entity_poly.pdbx_strand_id
1 'polypeptide(L)'
;MEIVISVAAKVAEYLVAPIIHPFTYCCTYKTNFEKLNNEVDKLKNARDSVQYKVEDSRIKGDGIQQHVEEWLIAANKEINEVETLIEGKENSNNRCLKGLCPNLRTRYQLSKKAEREANAIVGLHEKGRFDSVSFRTIPEETWLRSTQDFMHFESRKSTLKEILDALTNRNFNMIGVYGMGGIGKTTLVKEVGRQAKENNLFEKVISSRVSQTPQIKEIQREIAEKLGLKIDEESETVRAGRLLERLKRETKILIILDDIWGSLDLEAIGIPL
;
A
#
# COMPACT_ATOMS: atom_id res chain seq x y z
N MET A 1 -54.23 -46.65 -30.18
CA MET A 1 -53.22 -46.99 -29.16
C MET A 1 -51.94 -46.15 -29.30
N GLU A 2 -51.46 -45.84 -30.51
CA GLU A 2 -50.24 -45.05 -30.73
C GLU A 2 -50.27 -43.61 -30.16
N ILE A 3 -51.42 -42.92 -30.22
CA ILE A 3 -51.54 -41.55 -29.72
C ILE A 3 -51.32 -41.48 -28.19
N VAL A 4 -51.85 -42.47 -27.45
CA VAL A 4 -51.77 -42.54 -25.98
C VAL A 4 -50.34 -42.82 -25.51
N ILE A 5 -49.59 -43.64 -26.25
CA ILE A 5 -48.18 -43.94 -25.96
C ILE A 5 -47.30 -42.70 -26.21
N SER A 6 -47.56 -41.93 -27.28
CA SER A 6 -46.78 -40.71 -27.56
C SER A 6 -46.99 -39.59 -26.53
N VAL A 7 -48.22 -39.45 -26.02
CA VAL A 7 -48.54 -38.48 -24.97
C VAL A 7 -47.95 -38.91 -23.64
N ALA A 8 -48.03 -40.20 -23.30
CA ALA A 8 -47.40 -40.74 -22.08
C ALA A 8 -45.88 -40.61 -22.09
N ALA A 9 -45.22 -40.84 -23.23
CA ALA A 9 -43.77 -40.68 -23.39
C ALA A 9 -43.33 -39.21 -23.22
N LYS A 10 -44.07 -38.27 -23.80
CA LYS A 10 -43.77 -36.83 -23.69
C LYS A 10 -43.98 -36.30 -22.27
N VAL A 11 -45.04 -36.75 -21.60
CA VAL A 11 -45.29 -36.44 -20.18
C VAL A 11 -44.20 -37.02 -19.29
N ALA A 12 -43.70 -38.23 -19.58
CA ALA A 12 -42.56 -38.79 -18.87
C ALA A 12 -41.29 -37.93 -19.06
N GLU A 13 -40.92 -37.53 -20.28
CA GLU A 13 -39.78 -36.63 -20.53
C GLU A 13 -39.87 -35.30 -19.77
N TYR A 14 -41.07 -34.68 -19.74
CA TYR A 14 -41.31 -33.43 -18.99
C TYR A 14 -41.29 -33.61 -17.47
N LEU A 15 -41.58 -34.81 -16.95
CA LEU A 15 -41.51 -35.11 -15.52
C LEU A 15 -40.10 -35.52 -15.07
N VAL A 16 -39.29 -36.09 -15.95
CA VAL A 16 -37.92 -36.53 -15.62
C VAL A 16 -36.94 -35.35 -15.69
N ALA A 17 -37.12 -34.40 -16.62
CA ALA A 17 -36.24 -33.23 -16.74
C ALA A 17 -36.08 -32.37 -15.45
N PRO A 18 -37.15 -32.05 -14.69
CA PRO A 18 -37.05 -31.35 -13.40
C PRO A 18 -36.41 -32.20 -12.29
N ILE A 19 -36.39 -33.52 -12.43
CA ILE A 19 -35.83 -34.48 -11.46
C ILE A 19 -34.35 -34.75 -11.74
N ILE A 20 -33.92 -34.73 -13.02
CA ILE A 20 -32.53 -34.94 -13.43
C ILE A 20 -31.62 -33.87 -12.87
N HIS A 21 -31.99 -32.58 -12.99
CA HIS A 21 -31.14 -31.46 -12.55
C HIS A 21 -30.77 -31.50 -11.04
N PRO A 22 -31.72 -31.70 -10.10
CA PRO A 22 -31.41 -31.88 -8.69
C PRO A 22 -30.60 -33.15 -8.39
N PHE A 23 -30.81 -34.24 -9.14
CA PHE A 23 -30.05 -35.48 -9.00
C PHE A 23 -28.61 -35.33 -9.48
N THR A 24 -28.37 -34.61 -10.58
CA THR A 24 -27.02 -34.32 -11.08
C THR A 24 -26.17 -33.69 -10.00
N TYR A 25 -26.69 -32.69 -9.30
CA TYR A 25 -26.01 -32.02 -8.18
C TYR A 25 -25.79 -32.90 -6.93
N CYS A 26 -26.63 -33.90 -6.70
CA CYS A 26 -26.42 -34.91 -5.66
C CYS A 26 -25.30 -35.89 -6.03
N CYS A 27 -25.20 -36.25 -7.31
CA CYS A 27 -24.15 -37.13 -7.84
C CYS A 27 -22.80 -36.40 -8.00
N THR A 28 -22.80 -35.11 -8.34
CA THR A 28 -21.61 -34.26 -8.47
C THR A 28 -21.18 -33.59 -7.17
N TYR A 29 -21.89 -33.84 -6.07
CA TYR A 29 -21.59 -33.29 -4.73
C TYR A 29 -20.11 -33.45 -4.34
N LYS A 30 -19.55 -34.66 -4.51
CA LYS A 30 -18.14 -34.91 -4.17
C LYS A 30 -17.20 -34.09 -5.05
N THR A 31 -17.43 -34.11 -6.36
CA THR A 31 -16.63 -33.40 -7.36
C THR A 31 -16.65 -31.88 -7.15
N ASN A 32 -17.80 -31.30 -6.79
CA ASN A 32 -17.92 -29.87 -6.51
C ASN A 32 -17.14 -29.46 -5.25
N PHE A 33 -17.15 -30.29 -4.21
CA PHE A 33 -16.33 -30.05 -3.01
C PHE A 33 -14.83 -30.27 -3.26
N GLU A 34 -14.46 -31.27 -4.08
CA GLU A 34 -13.07 -31.45 -4.51
C GLU A 34 -12.57 -30.24 -5.29
N LYS A 35 -13.39 -29.71 -6.21
CA LYS A 35 -13.09 -28.46 -6.92
C LYS A 35 -12.94 -27.29 -5.95
N LEU A 36 -13.87 -27.12 -5.01
CA LEU A 36 -13.80 -26.07 -4.01
C LEU A 36 -12.51 -26.15 -3.18
N ASN A 37 -12.16 -27.33 -2.70
CA ASN A 37 -10.92 -27.56 -1.94
C ASN A 37 -9.68 -27.19 -2.76
N ASN A 38 -9.63 -27.61 -4.03
CA ASN A 38 -8.52 -27.27 -4.91
C ASN A 38 -8.42 -25.76 -5.16
N GLU A 39 -9.54 -25.06 -5.32
CA GLU A 39 -9.53 -23.60 -5.53
C GLU A 39 -9.16 -22.84 -4.25
N VAL A 40 -9.65 -23.26 -3.08
CA VAL A 40 -9.27 -22.60 -1.81
C VAL A 40 -7.79 -22.82 -1.49
N ASP A 41 -7.21 -23.98 -1.81
CA ASP A 41 -5.78 -24.23 -1.62
C ASP A 41 -4.92 -23.34 -2.53
N LYS A 42 -5.34 -23.13 -3.79
CA LYS A 42 -4.69 -22.15 -4.67
C LYS A 42 -4.77 -20.74 -4.11
N LEU A 43 -5.93 -20.33 -3.60
CA LEU A 43 -6.12 -19.02 -2.98
C LEU A 43 -5.25 -18.85 -1.74
N LYS A 44 -5.14 -19.86 -0.88
CA LYS A 44 -4.24 -19.87 0.29
C LYS A 44 -2.79 -19.64 -0.13
N ASN A 45 -2.31 -20.40 -1.11
CA ASN A 45 -0.94 -20.24 -1.62
C ASN A 45 -0.68 -18.85 -2.19
N ALA A 46 -1.63 -18.31 -2.97
CA ALA A 46 -1.54 -16.94 -3.50
C ALA A 46 -1.54 -15.90 -2.37
N ARG A 47 -2.44 -16.06 -1.39
CA ARG A 47 -2.55 -15.21 -0.20
C ARG A 47 -1.25 -15.19 0.58
N ASP A 48 -0.68 -16.35 0.87
CA ASP A 48 0.58 -16.49 1.60
C ASP A 48 1.75 -15.85 0.83
N SER A 49 1.79 -16.02 -0.49
CA SER A 49 2.80 -15.38 -1.34
C SER A 49 2.71 -13.85 -1.31
N VAL A 50 1.50 -13.28 -1.43
CA VAL A 50 1.28 -11.82 -1.35
C VAL A 50 1.61 -11.31 0.05
N GLN A 51 1.17 -12.03 1.09
CA GLN A 51 1.45 -11.70 2.48
C GLN A 51 2.96 -11.62 2.75
N TYR A 52 3.73 -12.59 2.28
CA TYR A 52 5.19 -12.58 2.39
C TYR A 52 5.81 -11.35 1.72
N LYS A 53 5.37 -11.00 0.50
CA LYS A 53 5.86 -9.80 -0.20
C LYS A 53 5.50 -8.52 0.55
N VAL A 54 4.32 -8.46 1.17
CA VAL A 54 3.89 -7.34 2.00
C VAL A 54 4.77 -7.20 3.24
N GLU A 55 5.09 -8.30 3.91
CA GLU A 55 5.97 -8.30 5.07
C GLU A 55 7.40 -7.86 4.73
N ASP A 56 7.96 -8.38 3.64
CA ASP A 56 9.26 -7.94 3.11
C ASP A 56 9.27 -6.43 2.76
N SER A 57 8.20 -5.94 2.15
CA SER A 57 8.05 -4.51 1.83
C SER A 57 7.97 -3.64 3.09
N ARG A 58 7.26 -4.08 4.12
CA ARG A 58 7.19 -3.39 5.42
C ARG A 58 8.55 -3.33 6.11
N ILE A 59 9.34 -4.41 6.02
CA ILE A 59 10.72 -4.44 6.55
C ILE A 59 11.60 -3.39 5.84
N LYS A 60 11.42 -3.21 4.53
CA LYS A 60 12.10 -2.18 3.74
C LYS A 60 11.62 -0.75 4.05
N GLY A 61 10.54 -0.61 4.83
CA GLY A 61 9.90 0.66 5.13
C GLY A 61 8.93 1.14 4.06
N ASP A 62 8.63 0.33 3.04
CA ASP A 62 7.71 0.72 1.97
C ASP A 62 6.25 0.73 2.46
N GLY A 63 5.44 1.56 1.81
CA GLY A 63 4.00 1.62 2.00
C GLY A 63 3.33 0.52 1.18
N ILE A 64 2.23 -0.03 1.69
CA ILE A 64 1.50 -1.10 1.00
C ILE A 64 0.36 -0.49 0.21
N GLN A 65 0.17 -0.96 -1.03
CA GLN A 65 -0.91 -0.48 -1.87
C GLN A 65 -2.27 -0.88 -1.27
N GLN A 66 -3.19 0.06 -1.16
CA GLN A 66 -4.47 -0.15 -0.48
C GLN A 66 -5.25 -1.35 -1.02
N HIS A 67 -5.32 -1.51 -2.34
CA HIS A 67 -6.06 -2.61 -2.97
C HIS A 67 -5.45 -4.00 -2.67
N VAL A 68 -4.15 -4.06 -2.32
CA VAL A 68 -3.49 -5.30 -1.90
C VAL A 68 -3.94 -5.67 -0.49
N GLU A 69 -4.04 -4.70 0.42
CA GLU A 69 -4.57 -4.92 1.77
C GLU A 69 -6.05 -5.34 1.73
N GLU A 70 -6.85 -4.67 0.91
CA GLU A 70 -8.26 -5.02 0.68
C GLU A 70 -8.41 -6.44 0.13
N TRP A 71 -7.54 -6.83 -0.81
CA TRP A 71 -7.54 -8.18 -1.36
C TRP A 71 -7.15 -9.24 -0.32
N LEU A 72 -6.13 -8.99 0.51
CA LEU A 72 -5.75 -9.90 1.59
C LEU A 72 -6.89 -10.11 2.60
N ILE A 73 -7.61 -9.04 2.94
CA ILE A 73 -8.79 -9.11 3.81
C ILE A 73 -9.89 -9.97 3.16
N ALA A 74 -10.18 -9.74 1.88
CA ALA A 74 -11.17 -10.52 1.15
C ALA A 74 -10.76 -12.00 1.06
N ALA A 75 -9.49 -12.30 0.74
CA ALA A 75 -8.99 -13.67 0.64
C ALA A 75 -9.10 -14.41 1.99
N ASN A 76 -8.69 -13.78 3.09
CA ASN A 76 -8.82 -14.35 4.43
C ASN A 76 -10.29 -14.64 4.79
N LYS A 77 -11.19 -13.72 4.46
CA LYS A 77 -12.63 -13.90 4.70
C LYS A 77 -13.17 -15.11 3.95
N GLU A 78 -12.93 -15.19 2.63
CA GLU A 78 -13.42 -16.30 1.80
C GLU A 78 -12.82 -17.65 2.21
N ILE A 79 -11.53 -17.69 2.55
CA ILE A 79 -10.87 -18.91 3.07
C ILE A 79 -11.56 -19.38 4.34
N ASN A 80 -11.80 -18.49 5.31
CA ASN A 80 -12.46 -18.83 6.57
C ASN A 80 -13.91 -19.30 6.33
N GLU A 81 -14.66 -18.63 5.45
CA GLU A 81 -16.03 -19.05 5.11
C GLU A 81 -16.05 -20.47 4.52
N VAL A 82 -15.13 -20.80 3.62
CA VAL A 82 -15.02 -22.16 3.06
C VAL A 82 -14.61 -23.20 4.10
N GLU A 83 -13.68 -22.88 4.99
CA GLU A 83 -13.27 -23.78 6.07
C GLU A 83 -14.46 -24.13 6.99
N THR A 84 -15.27 -23.14 7.39
CA THR A 84 -16.48 -23.40 8.19
C THR A 84 -17.51 -24.25 7.45
N LEU A 85 -17.60 -24.14 6.12
CA LEU A 85 -18.49 -24.96 5.31
C LEU A 85 -18.02 -26.41 5.23
N ILE A 86 -16.71 -26.64 5.18
CA ILE A 86 -16.10 -27.97 5.18
C ILE A 86 -16.28 -28.63 6.56
N GLU A 87 -16.00 -27.91 7.64
CA GLU A 87 -16.21 -28.40 9.02
C GLU A 87 -17.69 -28.74 9.29
N GLY A 88 -18.61 -27.89 8.85
CA GLY A 88 -20.06 -28.14 8.96
C GLY A 88 -20.52 -29.39 8.22
N LYS A 89 -19.85 -29.77 7.12
CA LYS A 89 -20.08 -31.01 6.39
C LYS A 89 -19.61 -32.24 7.17
N GLU A 90 -18.44 -32.19 7.80
CA GLU A 90 -17.90 -33.31 8.58
C GLU A 90 -18.80 -33.61 9.79
N ASN A 91 -19.31 -32.57 10.45
CA ASN A 91 -20.21 -32.70 11.60
C ASN A 91 -21.61 -33.20 11.23
N SER A 92 -22.13 -32.87 10.05
CA SER A 92 -23.48 -33.26 9.61
C SER A 92 -23.55 -34.66 8.98
N ASN A 93 -22.44 -35.23 8.50
CA ASN A 93 -22.39 -36.61 8.02
C ASN A 93 -22.43 -37.66 9.14
N ASN A 94 -22.31 -37.27 10.42
CA ASN A 94 -22.25 -38.18 11.58
C ASN A 94 -23.59 -38.53 12.24
N ARG A 95 -24.75 -38.14 11.68
CA ARG A 95 -26.06 -38.55 12.23
C ARG A 95 -27.09 -38.91 11.17
N CYS A 96 -27.19 -40.22 10.89
CA CYS A 96 -28.48 -40.85 10.61
C CYS A 96 -28.49 -42.26 11.20
N LEU A 97 -29.52 -42.56 12.00
CA LEU A 97 -29.81 -43.89 12.50
C LEU A 97 -29.93 -44.86 11.30
N LYS A 98 -29.09 -45.90 11.28
CA LYS A 98 -29.10 -47.04 10.33
C LYS A 98 -28.66 -46.79 8.87
N GLY A 99 -27.73 -45.87 8.62
CA GLY A 99 -26.73 -46.05 7.55
C GLY A 99 -27.18 -46.10 6.09
N LEU A 100 -28.38 -45.63 5.69
CA LEU A 100 -28.85 -45.87 4.31
C LEU A 100 -29.32 -44.67 3.49
N CYS A 101 -29.41 -43.44 4.00
CA CYS A 101 -29.74 -42.29 3.14
C CYS A 101 -29.12 -40.98 3.66
N PRO A 102 -28.13 -40.41 2.96
CA PRO A 102 -27.78 -39.00 3.11
C PRO A 102 -28.95 -38.15 2.61
N ASN A 103 -29.34 -37.12 3.37
CA ASN A 103 -30.41 -36.20 2.98
C ASN A 103 -30.08 -35.53 1.62
N LEU A 104 -30.74 -35.98 0.55
CA LEU A 104 -30.49 -35.52 -0.84
C LEU A 104 -30.69 -34.00 -0.98
N ARG A 105 -31.66 -33.41 -0.27
CA ARG A 105 -31.94 -31.97 -0.31
C ARG A 105 -30.80 -31.14 0.27
N THR A 106 -30.22 -31.59 1.38
CA THR A 106 -29.06 -30.88 1.98
C THR A 106 -27.82 -31.04 1.12
N ARG A 107 -27.57 -32.23 0.54
CA ARG A 107 -26.48 -32.44 -0.42
C ARG A 107 -26.61 -31.54 -1.65
N TYR A 108 -27.81 -31.43 -2.21
CA TYR A 108 -28.07 -30.52 -3.32
C TYR A 108 -27.73 -29.06 -2.95
N GLN A 109 -28.22 -28.58 -1.81
CA GLN A 109 -27.97 -27.20 -1.35
C GLN A 109 -26.48 -26.94 -1.11
N LEU A 110 -25.79 -27.87 -0.44
CA LEU A 110 -24.35 -27.77 -0.16
C LEU A 110 -23.52 -27.85 -1.46
N SER A 111 -23.87 -28.73 -2.39
CA SER A 111 -23.22 -28.85 -3.70
C SER A 111 -23.31 -27.55 -4.49
N LYS A 112 -24.51 -26.95 -4.55
CA LYS A 112 -24.75 -25.68 -5.22
C LYS A 112 -24.03 -24.52 -4.54
N LYS A 113 -23.94 -24.54 -3.21
CA LYS A 113 -23.16 -23.55 -2.47
C LYS A 113 -21.67 -23.70 -2.79
N ALA A 114 -21.13 -24.92 -2.75
CA ALA A 114 -19.72 -25.18 -3.03
C ALA A 114 -19.31 -24.74 -4.45
N GLU A 115 -20.16 -24.96 -5.45
CA GLU A 115 -19.92 -24.48 -6.82
C GLU A 115 -19.85 -22.94 -6.89
N ARG A 116 -20.75 -22.25 -6.17
CA ARG A 116 -20.77 -20.78 -6.11
C ARG A 116 -19.51 -20.23 -5.46
N GLU A 117 -19.13 -20.77 -4.30
CA GLU A 117 -17.90 -20.35 -3.61
C GLU A 117 -16.66 -20.63 -4.47
N ALA A 118 -16.60 -21.78 -5.14
CA ALA A 118 -15.48 -22.10 -6.03
C ALA A 118 -15.32 -21.07 -7.15
N ASN A 119 -16.44 -20.63 -7.76
CA ASN A 119 -16.40 -19.61 -8.80
C ASN A 119 -16.04 -18.22 -8.24
N ALA A 120 -16.50 -17.88 -7.03
CA ALA A 120 -16.12 -16.65 -6.34
C ALA A 120 -14.61 -16.62 -6.05
N ILE A 121 -14.06 -17.73 -5.56
CA ILE A 121 -12.63 -17.90 -5.29
C ILE A 121 -11.81 -17.75 -6.56
N VAL A 122 -12.21 -18.35 -7.68
CA VAL A 122 -11.50 -18.19 -8.97
C VAL A 122 -11.39 -16.71 -9.34
N GLY A 123 -12.49 -15.95 -9.24
CA GLY A 123 -12.49 -14.52 -9.54
C GLY A 123 -11.65 -13.71 -8.56
N LEU A 124 -11.62 -14.09 -7.27
CA LEU A 124 -10.77 -13.42 -6.27
C LEU A 124 -9.29 -13.74 -6.48
N HIS A 125 -8.96 -14.99 -6.80
CA HIS A 125 -7.59 -15.43 -7.09
C HIS A 125 -7.01 -14.68 -8.30
N GLU A 126 -7.80 -14.45 -9.35
CA GLU A 126 -7.37 -13.65 -10.50
C GLU A 126 -7.04 -12.20 -10.12
N LYS A 127 -7.82 -11.59 -9.21
CA LYS A 127 -7.57 -10.24 -8.68
C LYS A 127 -6.34 -10.16 -7.78
N GLY A 128 -5.82 -11.30 -7.30
CA GLY A 128 -4.63 -11.38 -6.45
C GLY A 128 -3.30 -11.33 -7.21
N ARG A 129 -3.33 -11.13 -8.53
CA ARG A 129 -2.15 -11.01 -9.37
C ARG A 129 -1.68 -9.57 -9.40
N PHE A 130 -0.75 -9.24 -8.50
CA PHE A 130 -0.15 -7.92 -8.41
C PHE A 130 1.25 -7.89 -9.03
N ASP A 131 1.51 -6.90 -9.88
CA ASP A 131 2.85 -6.60 -10.41
C ASP A 131 3.77 -6.02 -9.31
N SER A 132 3.20 -5.17 -8.45
CA SER A 132 3.85 -4.64 -7.24
C SER A 132 2.85 -4.64 -6.09
N VAL A 133 3.32 -4.94 -4.88
CA VAL A 133 2.50 -4.88 -3.66
C VAL A 133 2.69 -3.58 -2.86
N SER A 134 3.76 -2.85 -3.16
CA SER A 134 4.21 -1.72 -2.36
C SER A 134 4.52 -0.49 -3.21
N PHE A 135 4.76 0.62 -2.53
CA PHE A 135 5.31 1.85 -3.07
C PHE A 135 6.35 2.41 -2.11
N ARG A 136 7.40 3.01 -2.66
CA ARG A 136 8.48 3.58 -1.85
C ARG A 136 7.95 4.70 -0.96
N THR A 137 8.18 4.61 0.34
CA THR A 137 7.96 5.76 1.23
C THR A 137 9.27 6.53 1.37
N ILE A 138 9.14 7.84 1.62
CA ILE A 138 10.28 8.69 1.93
C ILE A 138 10.23 8.87 3.45
N PRO A 139 11.20 8.33 4.20
CA PRO A 139 11.29 8.58 5.63
C PRO A 139 11.44 10.08 5.89
N GLU A 140 10.62 10.58 6.81
CA GLU A 140 10.76 11.95 7.30
C GLU A 140 12.05 12.10 8.11
N GLU A 141 12.66 13.28 8.09
CA GLU A 141 13.91 13.51 8.82
C GLU A 141 13.72 13.34 10.33
N THR A 142 14.64 12.62 10.97
CA THR A 142 14.55 12.27 12.40
C THR A 142 14.45 13.48 13.31
N TRP A 143 15.11 14.60 12.96
CA TRP A 143 15.06 15.83 13.77
C TRP A 143 13.71 16.55 13.69
N LEU A 144 12.86 16.27 12.69
CA LEU A 144 11.48 16.78 12.65
C LEU A 144 10.59 16.09 13.70
N ARG A 145 10.97 14.88 14.14
CA ARG A 145 10.20 14.08 15.11
C ARG A 145 10.67 14.28 16.57
N SER A 146 11.91 14.74 16.76
CA SER A 146 12.46 14.95 18.10
C SER A 146 11.97 16.29 18.66
N THR A 147 11.12 16.23 19.68
CA THR A 147 10.83 17.37 20.58
C THR A 147 11.84 17.48 21.72
N GLN A 148 12.69 16.46 21.91
CA GLN A 148 13.51 16.28 23.10
C GLN A 148 14.72 17.24 23.17
N ASP A 149 15.19 17.74 22.03
CA ASP A 149 16.43 18.55 21.95
C ASP A 149 16.17 20.07 21.93
N PHE A 150 14.90 20.50 21.87
CA PHE A 150 14.60 21.92 21.83
C PHE A 150 14.42 22.49 23.24
N MET A 151 15.53 22.91 23.84
CA MET A 151 15.47 23.90 24.90
C MET A 151 14.85 25.17 24.33
N HIS A 152 13.67 25.55 24.82
CA HIS A 152 13.04 26.84 24.52
C HIS A 152 13.99 27.97 24.93
N PHE A 153 14.81 28.45 23.99
CA PHE A 153 15.66 29.60 24.21
C PHE A 153 14.81 30.87 24.04
N GLU A 154 14.23 31.36 25.15
CA GLU A 154 13.45 32.61 25.16
C GLU A 154 14.18 33.78 24.46
N SER A 155 15.52 33.81 24.55
CA SER A 155 16.35 34.82 23.87
C SER A 155 16.30 34.80 22.34
N ARG A 156 15.84 33.71 21.71
CA ARG A 156 15.83 33.54 20.24
C ARG A 156 14.41 33.45 19.66
N LYS A 157 13.39 33.60 20.51
CA LYS A 157 11.97 33.47 20.13
C LYS A 157 11.53 34.52 19.11
N SER A 158 12.02 35.76 19.24
CA SER A 158 11.74 36.83 18.28
C SER A 158 12.32 36.50 16.89
N THR A 159 13.60 36.14 16.82
CA THR A 159 14.26 35.75 15.56
C THR A 159 13.58 34.55 14.91
N LEU A 160 13.21 33.54 15.70
CA LEU A 160 12.46 32.40 15.19
C LEU A 160 11.15 32.81 14.55
N LYS A 161 10.38 33.67 15.24
CA LYS A 161 9.11 34.19 14.72
C LYS A 161 9.32 35.02 13.46
N GLU A 162 10.31 35.90 13.43
CA GLU A 162 10.64 36.70 12.25
C GLU A 162 10.96 35.82 11.03
N ILE A 163 11.70 34.72 11.22
CA ILE A 163 11.99 33.77 10.14
C ILE A 163 10.71 33.06 9.68
N LEU A 164 9.86 32.58 10.61
CA LEU A 164 8.59 31.94 10.25
C LEU A 164 7.65 32.91 9.50
N ASP A 165 7.53 34.14 9.97
CA ASP A 165 6.72 35.18 9.33
C ASP A 165 7.26 35.46 7.92
N ALA A 166 8.59 35.57 7.76
CA ALA A 166 9.23 35.72 6.45
C ALA A 166 8.99 34.52 5.52
N LEU A 167 8.99 33.28 6.04
CA LEU A 167 8.68 32.08 5.27
C LEU A 167 7.23 32.03 4.76
N THR A 168 6.30 32.72 5.43
CA THR A 168 4.90 32.82 4.94
C THR A 168 4.72 33.91 3.88
N ASN A 169 5.70 34.80 3.72
CA ASN A 169 5.63 35.92 2.81
C ASN A 169 6.11 35.52 1.41
N ARG A 170 5.20 35.58 0.43
CA ARG A 170 5.46 35.18 -0.97
C ARG A 170 6.45 36.07 -1.73
N ASN A 171 6.89 37.18 -1.14
CA ASN A 171 7.87 38.07 -1.75
C ASN A 171 9.31 37.60 -1.51
N PHE A 172 9.52 36.64 -0.61
CA PHE A 172 10.85 36.12 -0.27
C PHE A 172 10.94 34.63 -0.60
N ASN A 173 11.91 34.26 -1.43
CA ASN A 173 12.19 32.86 -1.77
C ASN A 173 13.42 32.31 -1.02
N MET A 174 14.15 33.17 -0.30
CA MET A 174 15.40 32.83 0.37
C MET A 174 15.59 33.65 1.65
N ILE A 175 16.06 32.99 2.71
CA ILE A 175 16.42 33.61 3.99
C ILE A 175 17.83 33.16 4.36
N GLY A 176 18.73 34.11 4.59
CA GLY A 176 20.08 33.85 5.08
C GLY A 176 20.18 34.00 6.60
N VAL A 177 20.69 32.98 7.30
CA VAL A 177 20.96 33.02 8.74
C VAL A 177 22.47 32.94 8.98
N TYR A 178 23.08 34.02 9.48
CA TYR A 178 24.53 34.14 9.64
C TYR A 178 24.91 34.58 11.07
N GLY A 179 26.18 34.42 11.43
CA GLY A 179 26.72 34.80 12.74
C GLY A 179 27.87 33.89 13.16
N MET A 180 28.50 34.21 14.30
CA MET A 180 29.64 33.48 14.84
C MET A 180 29.36 31.96 15.02
N GLY A 181 30.42 31.14 14.96
CA GLY A 181 30.32 29.71 15.28
C GLY A 181 29.84 29.46 16.71
N GLY A 182 29.15 28.34 16.95
CA GLY A 182 28.72 27.95 18.31
C GLY A 182 27.48 28.66 18.86
N ILE A 183 26.93 29.67 18.17
CA ILE A 183 25.77 30.44 18.68
C ILE A 183 24.42 29.72 18.53
N GLY A 184 24.39 28.52 17.92
CA GLY A 184 23.18 27.71 17.75
C GLY A 184 22.36 27.97 16.48
N LYS A 185 22.97 28.47 15.39
CA LYS A 185 22.26 28.74 14.11
C LYS A 185 21.61 27.49 13.52
N THR A 186 22.35 26.39 13.43
CA THR A 186 21.83 25.10 12.96
C THR A 186 20.63 24.64 13.78
N THR A 187 20.69 24.81 15.11
CA THR A 187 19.57 24.49 16.01
C THR A 187 18.35 25.38 15.73
N LEU A 188 18.56 26.68 15.53
CA LEU A 188 17.47 27.62 15.21
C LEU A 188 16.79 27.27 13.88
N VAL A 189 17.56 27.01 12.82
CA VAL A 189 16.99 26.71 11.50
C VAL A 189 16.28 25.36 11.47
N LYS A 190 16.79 24.35 12.20
CA LYS A 190 16.07 23.09 12.40
C LYS A 190 14.74 23.32 13.12
N GLU A 191 14.71 24.11 14.18
CA GLU A 191 13.44 24.41 14.86
C GLU A 191 12.45 25.14 13.96
N VAL A 192 12.92 26.11 13.16
CA VAL A 192 12.09 26.77 12.14
C VAL A 192 11.51 25.74 11.18
N GLY A 193 12.32 24.83 10.64
CA GLY A 193 11.85 23.76 9.77
C GLY A 193 10.81 22.85 10.42
N ARG A 194 10.98 22.52 11.71
CA ARG A 194 10.03 21.73 12.49
C ARG A 194 8.69 22.45 12.64
N GLN A 195 8.69 23.70 13.10
CA GLN A 195 7.46 24.47 13.26
C GLN A 195 6.78 24.77 11.92
N ALA A 196 7.56 24.97 10.86
CA ALA A 196 7.03 25.15 9.51
C ALA A 196 6.28 23.91 9.01
N LYS A 197 6.76 22.71 9.37
CA LYS A 197 6.08 21.44 9.10
C LYS A 197 4.84 21.26 9.99
N GLU A 198 4.95 21.46 11.30
CA GLU A 198 3.84 21.27 12.25
C GLU A 198 2.67 22.23 12.01
N ASN A 199 2.98 23.48 11.67
CA ASN A 199 1.98 24.49 11.33
C ASN A 199 1.45 24.33 9.89
N ASN A 200 1.83 23.27 9.18
CA ASN A 200 1.45 22.98 7.79
C ASN A 200 1.75 24.16 6.83
N LEU A 201 2.81 24.92 7.09
CA LEU A 201 3.26 25.99 6.19
C LEU A 201 3.85 25.39 4.92
N PHE A 202 4.57 24.27 5.07
CA PHE A 202 5.14 23.50 3.97
C PHE A 202 4.75 22.03 4.08
N GLU A 203 4.42 21.42 2.93
CA GLU A 203 4.11 20.00 2.86
C GLU A 203 5.36 19.14 3.04
N LYS A 204 6.52 19.66 2.64
CA LYS A 204 7.80 18.98 2.76
C LYS A 204 8.87 19.92 3.30
N VAL A 205 9.67 19.42 4.24
CA VAL A 205 10.83 20.11 4.79
C VAL A 205 12.00 19.15 4.66
N ILE A 206 13.04 19.58 3.95
CA ILE A 206 14.28 18.82 3.77
C ILE A 206 15.47 19.68 4.14
N SER A 207 16.55 19.04 4.54
CA SER A 207 17.83 19.67 4.80
C SER A 207 18.94 19.03 3.95
N SER A 208 20.03 19.74 3.71
CA SER A 208 21.27 19.14 3.19
C SER A 208 22.45 19.89 3.78
N ARG A 209 23.53 19.16 4.06
CA ARG A 209 24.75 19.76 4.59
C ARG A 209 25.67 20.15 3.45
N VAL A 210 26.08 21.41 3.41
CA VAL A 210 26.92 21.94 2.32
C VAL A 210 28.42 21.72 2.61
N SER A 211 28.82 21.88 3.88
CA SER A 211 30.22 21.83 4.35
C SER A 211 31.10 22.98 3.82
N GLN A 212 32.32 23.07 4.34
CA GLN A 212 33.29 24.12 3.95
C GLN A 212 33.69 24.05 2.48
N THR A 213 33.76 22.85 1.90
CA THR A 213 34.07 22.62 0.48
C THR A 213 32.86 21.96 -0.15
N PRO A 214 31.93 22.74 -0.74
CA PRO A 214 30.70 22.22 -1.29
C PRO A 214 30.96 21.12 -2.33
N GLN A 215 30.42 19.92 -2.07
CA GLN A 215 30.42 18.82 -3.02
C GLN A 215 29.05 18.77 -3.69
N ILE A 216 28.91 19.41 -4.86
CA ILE A 216 27.61 19.60 -5.53
C ILE A 216 26.90 18.26 -5.75
N LYS A 217 27.61 17.23 -6.24
CA LYS A 217 27.03 15.88 -6.39
C LYS A 217 26.44 15.30 -5.12
N GLU A 218 27.08 15.52 -3.97
CA GLU A 218 26.63 15.02 -2.68
C GLU A 218 25.39 15.76 -2.21
N ILE A 219 25.35 17.09 -2.34
CA ILE A 219 24.17 17.90 -2.03
C ILE A 219 22.99 17.46 -2.89
N GLN A 220 23.22 17.28 -4.20
CA GLN A 220 22.22 16.77 -5.13
C GLN A 220 21.71 15.38 -4.72
N ARG A 221 22.62 14.48 -4.32
CA ARG A 221 22.29 13.12 -3.86
C ARG A 221 21.40 13.16 -2.61
N GLU A 222 21.79 13.93 -1.60
CA GLU A 222 21.04 14.08 -0.35
C GLU A 222 19.63 14.63 -0.59
N ILE A 223 19.52 15.68 -1.41
CA ILE A 223 18.22 16.27 -1.77
C ILE A 223 17.37 15.26 -2.54
N ALA A 224 17.96 14.56 -3.52
CA ALA A 224 17.24 13.57 -4.33
C ALA A 224 16.67 12.42 -3.48
N GLU A 225 17.48 11.87 -2.57
CA GLU A 225 17.07 10.83 -1.64
C GLU A 225 15.86 11.27 -0.80
N LYS A 226 15.89 12.50 -0.28
CA LYS A 226 14.80 13.11 0.51
C LYS A 226 13.58 13.50 -0.31
N LEU A 227 13.71 13.56 -1.64
CA LEU A 227 12.60 13.74 -2.58
C LEU A 227 12.08 12.41 -3.14
N GLY A 228 12.69 11.28 -2.77
CA GLY A 228 12.43 9.95 -3.33
C GLY A 228 12.80 9.84 -4.81
N LEU A 229 13.65 10.76 -5.30
CA LEU A 229 14.11 10.80 -6.68
C LEU A 229 15.35 9.92 -6.82
N LYS A 230 15.32 8.95 -7.73
CA LYS A 230 16.51 8.21 -8.14
C LYS A 230 17.27 9.03 -9.18
N ILE A 231 18.56 9.26 -8.93
CA ILE A 231 19.45 9.93 -9.87
C ILE A 231 20.67 9.04 -10.06
N ASP A 232 20.72 8.37 -11.20
CA ASP A 232 21.82 7.47 -11.58
C ASP A 232 22.85 8.19 -12.48
N GLU A 233 22.54 9.40 -12.92
CA GLU A 233 23.39 10.17 -13.83
C GLU A 233 24.63 10.73 -13.13
N GLU A 234 25.78 10.64 -13.80
CA GLU A 234 27.07 11.14 -13.29
C GLU A 234 27.31 12.64 -13.54
N SER A 235 26.63 13.23 -14.52
CA SER A 235 26.82 14.64 -14.87
C SER A 235 26.07 15.55 -13.91
N GLU A 236 26.78 16.43 -13.19
CA GLU A 236 26.18 17.41 -12.27
C GLU A 236 25.07 18.24 -12.92
N THR A 237 25.24 18.67 -14.16
CA THR A 237 24.24 19.45 -14.90
C THR A 237 22.96 18.65 -15.17
N VAL A 238 23.10 17.37 -15.55
CA VAL A 238 21.93 16.51 -15.78
C VAL A 238 21.20 16.24 -14.47
N ARG A 239 21.95 15.98 -13.39
CA ARG A 239 21.41 15.79 -12.04
C ARG A 239 20.65 17.04 -11.56
N ALA A 240 21.21 18.24 -11.80
CA ALA A 240 20.57 19.51 -11.48
C ALA A 240 19.24 19.69 -12.22
N GLY A 241 19.22 19.41 -13.53
CA GLY A 241 17.99 19.45 -14.33
C GLY A 241 16.91 18.48 -13.82
N ARG A 242 17.30 17.27 -13.39
CA ARG A 242 16.37 16.30 -12.78
C ARG A 242 15.79 16.80 -11.46
N LEU A 243 16.63 17.37 -10.60
CA LEU A 243 16.20 17.95 -9.33
C LEU A 243 15.25 19.12 -9.55
N LEU A 244 15.57 20.02 -10.46
CA LEU A 244 14.72 21.16 -10.80
C LEU A 244 13.33 20.71 -11.22
N GLU A 245 13.23 19.75 -12.14
CA GLU A 245 11.94 19.21 -12.60
C GLU A 245 11.17 18.50 -11.49
N ARG A 246 11.86 17.83 -10.56
CA ARG A 246 11.25 17.21 -9.40
C ARG A 246 10.74 18.23 -8.39
N LEU A 247 11.48 19.31 -8.16
CA LEU A 247 11.14 20.38 -7.22
C LEU A 247 9.96 21.21 -7.72
N LYS A 248 9.85 21.47 -9.04
CA LYS A 248 8.68 22.15 -9.63
C LYS A 248 7.36 21.39 -9.44
N ARG A 249 7.40 20.09 -9.17
CA ARG A 249 6.21 19.27 -8.88
C ARG A 249 5.80 19.33 -7.40
N GLU A 250 6.67 19.83 -6.53
CA GLU A 250 6.32 20.06 -5.13
C GLU A 250 5.47 21.32 -5.01
N THR A 251 4.37 21.25 -4.28
CA THR A 251 3.46 22.38 -4.08
C THR A 251 4.05 23.42 -3.13
N LYS A 252 4.54 22.97 -1.97
CA LYS A 252 5.19 23.79 -0.94
C LYS A 252 6.30 23.01 -0.25
N ILE A 253 7.54 23.30 -0.63
CA ILE A 253 8.74 22.70 -0.05
C ILE A 253 9.65 23.76 0.58
N LEU A 254 10.19 23.44 1.75
CA LEU A 254 11.27 24.19 2.39
C LEU A 254 12.56 23.37 2.30
N ILE A 255 13.61 23.97 1.72
CA ILE A 255 14.95 23.38 1.63
C ILE A 255 15.88 24.15 2.56
N ILE A 256 16.48 23.44 3.52
CA ILE A 256 17.45 23.98 4.47
C ILE A 256 18.85 23.57 4.01
N LEU A 257 19.68 24.54 3.65
CA LEU A 257 21.09 24.31 3.32
C LEU A 257 21.93 24.76 4.52
N ASP A 258 22.50 23.80 5.25
CA ASP A 258 23.23 24.07 6.49
C ASP A 258 24.74 24.07 6.27
N ASP A 259 25.47 24.77 7.16
CA ASP A 259 26.93 24.81 7.19
C ASP A 259 27.55 25.38 5.90
N ILE A 260 27.03 26.53 5.43
CA ILE A 260 27.52 27.27 4.26
C ILE A 260 28.66 28.21 4.66
N TRP A 261 29.82 28.09 4.01
CA TRP A 261 31.02 28.91 4.29
C TRP A 261 31.41 29.90 3.19
N GLY A 262 30.81 29.79 2.01
CA GLY A 262 31.14 30.60 0.84
C GLY A 262 29.98 30.71 -0.15
N SER A 263 30.28 31.14 -1.37
CA SER A 263 29.29 31.19 -2.44
C SER A 263 28.83 29.78 -2.80
N LEU A 264 27.51 29.59 -2.90
CA LEU A 264 26.89 28.34 -3.31
C LEU A 264 26.04 28.59 -4.55
N ASP A 265 26.32 27.84 -5.62
CA ASP A 265 25.56 27.90 -6.86
C ASP A 265 24.31 27.01 -6.76
N LEU A 266 23.16 27.65 -6.55
CA LEU A 266 21.88 26.96 -6.42
C LEU A 266 21.37 26.40 -7.75
N GLU A 267 21.73 27.03 -8.87
CA GLU A 267 21.38 26.53 -10.20
C GLU A 267 22.14 25.24 -10.52
N ALA A 268 23.43 25.19 -10.17
CA ALA A 268 24.23 23.96 -10.27
C ALA A 268 23.71 22.82 -9.38
N ILE A 269 23.06 23.12 -8.27
CA ILE A 269 22.36 22.12 -7.44
C ILE A 269 21.03 21.70 -8.07
N GLY A 270 20.37 22.60 -8.82
CA GLY A 270 19.04 22.40 -9.40
C GLY A 270 17.91 22.95 -8.54
N ILE A 271 18.19 23.90 -7.66
CA ILE A 271 17.19 24.59 -6.83
C ILE A 271 16.67 25.81 -7.59
N PRO A 272 15.35 25.94 -7.81
CA PRO A 272 14.79 27.13 -8.46
C PRO A 272 14.87 28.37 -7.55
N LEU A 273 15.13 29.53 -8.16
CA LEU A 273 15.08 30.85 -7.52
C LEU A 273 13.77 31.58 -7.82
#